data_AF-A0A316HHM9-F1
#
_entry.id   AF-A0A316HHM9-F1
#
_cell.length_a   1.000
_cell.length_b   1.000
_cell.length_c   1.000
_cell.angle_alpha   90.00
_cell.angle_beta   90.00
_cell.angle_gamma   90.00
#
_symmetry.space_group_name_H-M   'P 1'
#
loop_
_entity.id
_entity.type
_entity.pdbx_description
1 polymer ?
#
loop_
_entity_poly.entity_id
_entity_poly.type
_entity_poly.pdbx_seq_one_letter_code
_entity_poly.pdbx_strand_id
1 'polypeptide(L)'
;MSNLLADTELETELQELFIQARHWQDDIYFLEDEIRFFRNILLKYDTAPAENNRPEAELRQMIENQESRLANLKSAVPEFIVFLKPYVGDNIQAMDLNFLERYNDLQNELTALFAGIKKTKTKLFAYAETVMAGNLTTI
;
A
#
# COMPACT_ATOMS: atom_id res chain seq x y z
N MET A 1 -40.88 3.06 -12.48
CA MET A 1 -40.04 1.86 -12.66
C MET A 1 -38.54 2.19 -12.75
N SER A 2 -38.05 3.33 -12.24
CA SER A 2 -36.62 3.72 -12.32
C SER A 2 -35.81 3.38 -11.06
N ASN A 3 -36.46 3.16 -9.92
CA ASN A 3 -35.77 2.99 -8.63
C ASN A 3 -35.23 1.57 -8.42
N LEU A 4 -35.90 0.55 -8.98
CA LEU A 4 -35.49 -0.85 -8.86
C LEU A 4 -34.13 -1.13 -9.53
N LEU A 5 -33.84 -0.46 -10.66
CA LEU A 5 -32.56 -0.64 -11.36
C LEU A 5 -31.40 0.04 -10.62
N ALA A 6 -31.62 1.24 -10.08
CA ALA A 6 -30.62 1.98 -9.32
C ALA A 6 -30.25 1.28 -8.01
N ASP A 7 -31.22 0.69 -7.30
CA ASP A 7 -30.95 -0.08 -6.07
C ASP A 7 -30.11 -1.34 -6.36
N THR A 8 -30.30 -1.98 -7.53
CA THR A 8 -29.57 -3.21 -7.90
C THR A 8 -28.12 -2.92 -8.33
N GLU A 9 -27.91 -1.80 -9.03
CA GLU A 9 -26.57 -1.35 -9.44
C GLU A 9 -25.72 -0.96 -8.22
N LEU A 10 -26.32 -0.20 -7.29
CA LEU A 10 -25.66 0.21 -6.04
C LEU A 10 -25.26 -0.99 -5.17
N GLU A 11 -26.14 -1.97 -5.04
CA GLU A 11 -25.85 -3.21 -4.30
C GLU A 11 -24.67 -3.95 -4.93
N THR A 12 -24.63 -4.01 -6.26
CA THR A 12 -23.53 -4.65 -7.01
C THR A 12 -22.21 -3.92 -6.76
N GLU A 13 -22.19 -2.59 -6.86
CA GLU A 13 -21.00 -1.77 -6.58
C GLU A 13 -20.47 -1.97 -5.15
N LEU A 14 -21.37 -2.08 -4.17
CA LEU A 14 -21.00 -2.30 -2.77
C LEU A 14 -20.44 -3.71 -2.53
N GLN A 15 -20.99 -4.72 -3.19
CA GLN A 15 -20.44 -6.08 -3.16
C GLN A 15 -19.05 -6.14 -3.81
N GLU A 16 -18.87 -5.47 -4.95
CA GLU A 16 -17.57 -5.35 -5.63
C GLU A 16 -16.55 -4.64 -4.73
N LEU A 17 -16.94 -3.54 -4.08
CA LEU A 17 -16.08 -2.83 -3.14
C LEU A 17 -15.71 -3.70 -1.93
N PHE A 18 -16.63 -4.50 -1.41
CA PHE A 18 -16.34 -5.43 -0.32
C PHE A 18 -15.32 -6.50 -0.73
N ILE A 19 -15.46 -7.06 -1.93
CA ILE A 19 -14.51 -8.00 -2.51
C ILE A 19 -13.15 -7.31 -2.70
N GLN A 20 -13.14 -6.11 -3.25
CA GLN A 20 -11.92 -5.31 -3.45
C GLN A 20 -11.21 -5.01 -2.13
N ALA A 21 -11.94 -4.65 -1.08
CA ALA A 21 -11.37 -4.40 0.24
C ALA A 21 -10.71 -5.64 0.85
N ARG A 22 -11.26 -6.84 0.58
CA ARG A 22 -10.60 -8.10 0.95
C ARG A 22 -9.32 -8.33 0.15
N HIS A 23 -9.31 -8.02 -1.16
CA HIS A 23 -8.08 -8.10 -1.95
C HIS A 23 -7.00 -7.14 -1.44
N TRP A 24 -7.35 -5.91 -1.04
CA TRP A 24 -6.39 -5.00 -0.42
C TRP A 24 -5.77 -5.57 0.85
N GLN A 25 -6.52 -6.35 1.63
CA GLN A 25 -5.99 -7.00 2.81
C GLN A 25 -4.91 -8.02 2.44
N ASP A 26 -5.15 -8.83 1.41
CA ASP A 26 -4.17 -9.80 0.91
C ASP A 26 -2.94 -9.09 0.32
N ASP A 27 -3.16 -8.00 -0.43
CA ASP A 27 -2.08 -7.18 -1.00
C ASP A 27 -1.20 -6.57 0.10
N ILE A 28 -1.79 -6.11 1.20
CA ILE A 28 -1.05 -5.57 2.35
C ILE A 28 -0.11 -6.62 2.95
N TYR A 29 -0.56 -7.87 3.08
CA TYR A 29 0.32 -8.95 3.56
C TYR A 29 1.45 -9.23 2.57
N PHE A 30 1.17 -9.23 1.27
CA PHE A 30 2.19 -9.36 0.25
C PHE A 30 3.23 -8.22 0.34
N LEU A 31 2.78 -6.98 0.50
CA LEU A 31 3.66 -5.82 0.62
C LEU A 31 4.53 -5.87 1.88
N GLU A 32 4.06 -6.47 2.97
CA GLU A 32 4.88 -6.68 4.16
C GLU A 32 6.11 -7.53 3.86
N ASP A 33 5.92 -8.63 3.15
CA ASP A 33 7.01 -9.50 2.74
C ASP A 33 7.91 -8.83 1.70
N GLU A 34 7.35 -8.03 0.81
CA GLU A 34 8.13 -7.25 -0.17
C GLU A 34 9.02 -6.21 0.51
N ILE A 35 8.54 -5.50 1.53
CA ILE A 35 9.35 -4.57 2.32
C ILE A 35 10.47 -5.31 3.08
N ARG A 36 10.18 -6.46 3.70
CA ARG A 36 11.22 -7.28 4.35
C ARG A 36 12.29 -7.69 3.37
N PHE A 37 11.90 -8.07 2.15
CA PHE A 37 12.83 -8.36 1.07
C PHE A 37 13.71 -7.15 0.71
N PHE A 38 13.14 -5.94 0.65
CA PHE A 38 13.92 -4.73 0.40
C PHE A 38 14.99 -4.48 1.46
N ARG A 39 14.64 -4.65 2.74
CA ARG A 39 15.60 -4.54 3.85
C ARG A 39 16.73 -5.54 3.71
N ASN A 40 16.41 -6.77 3.36
CA ASN A 40 17.41 -7.83 3.20
C ASN A 40 18.37 -7.53 2.04
N ILE A 41 17.88 -6.98 0.92
CA ILE A 41 18.75 -6.51 -0.17
C ILE A 41 19.66 -5.40 0.34
N LEU A 42 19.10 -4.38 0.97
CA LEU A 42 19.89 -3.23 1.40
C LEU A 42 20.99 -3.65 2.39
N LEU A 43 20.65 -4.51 3.37
CA LEU A 43 21.62 -5.08 4.32
C LEU A 43 22.70 -5.92 3.64
N LYS A 44 22.37 -6.64 2.55
CA LYS A 44 23.33 -7.46 1.82
C LYS A 44 24.38 -6.63 1.08
N TYR A 45 24.01 -5.44 0.59
CA TYR A 45 24.88 -4.56 -0.20
C TYR A 45 25.50 -3.42 0.61
N ASP A 46 25.08 -3.25 1.88
CA ASP A 46 25.68 -2.36 2.86
C ASP A 46 27.10 -2.82 3.23
N THR A 47 28.08 -2.37 2.47
CA THR A 47 29.44 -2.94 2.43
C THR A 47 30.54 -2.04 3.01
N ALA A 48 30.23 -0.84 3.54
CA ALA A 48 31.28 0.02 4.10
C ALA A 48 30.81 0.96 5.23
N PRO A 49 31.72 1.41 6.13
CA PRO A 49 31.40 2.27 7.25
C PRO A 49 30.85 3.62 6.79
N ALA A 50 29.88 4.12 7.54
CA ALA A 50 29.04 5.28 7.25
C ALA A 50 29.83 6.55 6.91
N GLU A 51 29.72 7.00 5.66
CA GLU A 51 29.88 8.41 5.30
C GLU A 51 28.50 9.04 5.10
N ASN A 52 28.34 10.23 5.65
CA ASN A 52 27.12 11.04 5.59
C ASN A 52 26.92 11.59 4.17
N ASN A 53 26.46 10.76 3.23
CA ASN A 53 25.79 11.14 1.95
C ASN A 53 25.50 9.95 1.03
N ARG A 54 25.41 8.71 1.55
CA ARG A 54 25.20 7.54 0.71
C ARG A 54 23.73 7.39 0.24
N PRO A 55 23.49 6.96 -1.01
CA PRO A 55 22.17 6.57 -1.51
C PRO A 55 21.43 5.56 -0.62
N GLU A 56 22.18 4.77 0.15
CA GLU A 56 21.67 3.83 1.15
C GLU A 56 20.80 4.49 2.23
N ALA A 57 21.18 5.68 2.70
CA ALA A 57 20.43 6.39 3.74
C ALA A 57 19.06 6.86 3.22
N GLU A 58 19.01 7.35 1.97
CA GLU A 58 17.75 7.67 1.30
C GLU A 58 16.88 6.42 1.15
N LEU A 59 17.47 5.30 0.72
CA LEU A 59 16.75 4.03 0.58
C LEU A 59 16.19 3.51 1.91
N ARG A 60 16.96 3.60 3.01
CA ARG A 60 16.46 3.26 4.36
C ARG A 60 15.25 4.10 4.72
N GLN A 61 15.35 5.42 4.56
CA GLN A 61 14.24 6.32 4.86
C GLN A 61 13.01 6.03 3.99
N MET A 62 13.20 5.71 2.70
CA MET A 62 12.10 5.34 1.81
C MET A 62 11.40 4.05 2.27
N ILE A 63 12.17 3.04 2.67
CA ILE A 63 11.67 1.77 3.21
C ILE A 63 10.91 2.00 4.52
N GLU A 64 11.49 2.72 5.48
CA GLU A 64 10.87 3.05 6.77
C GLU A 64 9.56 3.83 6.60
N ASN A 65 9.53 4.78 5.66
CA ASN A 65 8.29 5.50 5.33
C ASN A 65 7.20 4.55 4.80
N GLN A 66 7.56 3.56 3.98
CA GLN A 66 6.56 2.59 3.50
C GLN A 66 6.13 1.63 4.61
N GLU A 67 7.03 1.25 5.52
CA GLU A 67 6.68 0.45 6.70
C GLU A 67 5.66 1.15 7.59
N SER A 68 5.87 2.45 7.86
CA SER A 68 4.94 3.22 8.67
C SER A 68 3.55 3.31 8.01
N ARG A 69 3.49 3.53 6.69
CA ARG A 69 2.23 3.56 5.94
C ARG A 69 1.54 2.20 5.94
N LEU A 70 2.31 1.13 5.69
CA LEU A 70 1.80 -0.23 5.71
C LEU A 70 1.23 -0.61 7.09
N ALA A 71 1.92 -0.23 8.17
CA ALA A 71 1.45 -0.49 9.54
C ALA A 71 0.08 0.16 9.81
N ASN A 72 -0.13 1.39 9.34
CA ASN A 72 -1.43 2.06 9.44
C ASN A 72 -2.51 1.37 8.60
N LEU A 73 -2.16 0.95 7.37
CA LEU A 73 -3.11 0.28 6.48
C LEU A 73 -3.50 -1.12 6.95
N LYS A 74 -2.61 -1.82 7.70
CA LYS A 74 -2.90 -3.12 8.32
C LYS A 74 -4.07 -3.08 9.31
N SER A 75 -4.35 -1.93 9.94
CA SER A 75 -5.55 -1.74 10.76
C SER A 75 -6.69 -1.12 9.96
N ALA A 76 -6.40 -0.12 9.12
CA ALA A 76 -7.43 0.64 8.41
C ALA A 76 -8.25 -0.21 7.42
N VAL A 77 -7.63 -1.15 6.69
CA VAL A 77 -8.36 -2.00 5.73
C VAL A 77 -9.34 -2.95 6.44
N PRO A 78 -8.95 -3.72 7.47
CA PRO A 78 -9.91 -4.52 8.25
C PRO A 78 -11.04 -3.71 8.87
N GLU A 79 -10.73 -2.52 9.40
CA GLU A 79 -11.75 -1.60 9.95
C GLU A 79 -12.74 -1.16 8.88
N PHE A 80 -12.26 -0.84 7.68
CA PHE A 80 -13.10 -0.50 6.55
C PHE A 80 -13.99 -1.68 6.11
N ILE A 81 -13.47 -2.91 6.07
CA ILE A 81 -14.27 -4.10 5.78
C ILE A 81 -15.40 -4.26 6.81
N VAL A 82 -15.12 -4.06 8.11
CA VAL A 82 -16.14 -4.10 9.15
C VAL A 82 -17.17 -2.98 8.96
N PHE A 83 -16.72 -1.79 8.59
CA PHE A 83 -17.58 -0.65 8.27
C PHE A 83 -18.47 -0.91 7.04
N LEU A 84 -18.01 -1.67 6.04
CA LEU A 84 -18.80 -2.00 4.85
C LEU A 84 -19.93 -3.00 5.12
N LYS A 85 -19.79 -3.88 6.11
CA LYS A 85 -20.77 -4.97 6.37
C LYS A 85 -22.23 -4.53 6.46
N PRO A 86 -22.60 -3.40 7.12
CA PRO A 86 -23.99 -2.95 7.19
C PRO A 86 -24.55 -2.42 5.86
N TYR A 87 -23.69 -2.11 4.88
CA TYR A 87 -24.09 -1.63 3.56
C TYR A 87 -24.24 -2.78 2.55
N VAL A 88 -23.73 -3.98 2.87
CA VAL A 88 -23.74 -5.16 2.00
C VAL A 88 -24.71 -6.20 2.59
N GLY A 89 -25.90 -6.35 1.99
CA GLY A 89 -26.91 -7.34 2.38
C GLY A 89 -28.31 -6.75 2.58
N ASP A 90 -29.22 -7.54 3.19
CA ASP A 90 -30.67 -7.27 3.22
C ASP A 90 -31.13 -6.01 3.99
N ASN A 91 -30.22 -5.28 4.65
CA ASN A 91 -30.57 -4.15 5.51
C ASN A 91 -29.70 -2.92 5.19
N ILE A 92 -29.78 -2.48 3.93
CA ILE A 92 -28.98 -1.41 3.34
C ILE A 92 -29.20 -0.10 4.11
N GLN A 93 -28.21 0.33 4.89
CA GLN A 93 -28.16 1.70 5.38
C GLN A 93 -27.93 2.66 4.20
N ALA A 94 -28.62 3.81 4.22
CA ALA A 94 -28.33 4.87 3.26
C ALA A 94 -26.86 5.33 3.41
N MET A 95 -26.12 5.33 2.31
CA MET A 95 -24.77 5.88 2.28
C MET A 95 -24.81 7.39 2.56
N ASP A 96 -23.90 7.85 3.41
CA ASP A 96 -23.73 9.25 3.74
C ASP A 96 -22.35 9.75 3.26
N LEU A 97 -22.10 11.05 3.45
CA LEU A 97 -20.81 11.65 3.09
C LEU A 97 -19.62 11.02 3.84
N ASN A 98 -19.85 10.52 5.06
CA ASN A 98 -18.82 9.87 5.86
C ASN A 98 -18.38 8.52 5.25
N PHE A 99 -19.26 7.81 4.55
CA PHE A 99 -18.86 6.65 3.74
C PHE A 99 -17.85 7.05 2.65
N LEU A 100 -18.19 8.06 1.85
CA LEU A 100 -17.35 8.50 0.73
C LEU A 100 -16.00 9.06 1.21
N GLU A 101 -15.99 9.80 2.31
CA GLU A 101 -14.76 10.29 2.93
C GLU A 101 -13.84 9.14 3.34
N ARG A 102 -14.36 8.16 4.09
CA ARG A 102 -13.57 6.98 4.52
C ARG A 102 -13.02 6.17 3.36
N TYR A 103 -13.85 5.95 2.32
CA TYR A 103 -13.40 5.26 1.12
C TYR A 103 -12.28 6.03 0.41
N ASN A 104 -12.46 7.33 0.18
CA ASN A 104 -11.47 8.15 -0.52
C ASN A 104 -10.15 8.24 0.25
N ASP A 105 -10.20 8.42 1.57
CA ASP A 105 -9.00 8.47 2.41
C ASP A 105 -8.22 7.14 2.33
N LEU A 106 -8.92 6.01 2.44
CA LEU A 106 -8.30 4.70 2.33
C LEU A 106 -7.72 4.44 0.94
N GLN A 107 -8.48 4.76 -0.10
CA GLN A 107 -8.07 4.58 -1.50
C GLN A 107 -6.83 5.43 -1.84
N ASN A 108 -6.79 6.67 -1.35
CA ASN A 108 -5.64 7.55 -1.52
C ASN A 108 -4.40 7.02 -0.82
N GLU A 109 -4.54 6.54 0.42
CA GLU A 109 -3.40 6.01 1.19
C GLU A 109 -2.87 4.71 0.60
N LEU A 110 -3.76 3.80 0.15
CA LEU A 110 -3.38 2.60 -0.60
C LEU A 110 -2.63 2.97 -1.88
N THR A 111 -3.18 3.88 -2.69
CA THR A 111 -2.56 4.34 -3.93
C THR A 111 -1.17 4.92 -3.68
N ALA A 112 -1.02 5.72 -2.62
CA ALA A 112 0.26 6.29 -2.21
C ALA A 112 1.27 5.20 -1.78
N LEU A 113 0.83 4.21 -1.00
CA LEU A 113 1.67 3.08 -0.59
C LEU A 113 2.17 2.28 -1.81
N PHE A 114 1.28 1.87 -2.72
CA PHE A 114 1.68 1.08 -3.90
C PHE A 114 2.65 1.86 -4.80
N ALA A 115 2.39 3.14 -5.03
CA ALA A 115 3.28 4.00 -5.79
C ALA A 115 4.64 4.16 -5.09
N GLY A 116 4.64 4.31 -3.76
CA GLY A 116 5.83 4.40 -2.91
C GLY A 116 6.68 3.15 -2.99
N ILE A 117 6.08 1.97 -2.79
CA ILE A 117 6.74 0.67 -2.90
C ILE A 117 7.37 0.48 -4.27
N LYS A 118 6.64 0.75 -5.35
CA LYS A 118 7.15 0.64 -6.72
C LYS A 118 8.36 1.53 -6.93
N LYS A 119 8.32 2.78 -6.44
CA LYS A 119 9.43 3.72 -6.52
C LYS A 119 10.64 3.24 -5.73
N THR A 120 10.44 2.75 -4.50
CA THR A 120 11.50 2.19 -3.64
C THR A 120 12.16 0.99 -4.31
N LYS A 121 11.37 0.06 -4.86
CA LYS A 121 11.85 -1.12 -5.57
C LYS A 121 12.77 -0.76 -6.74
N THR A 122 12.32 0.15 -7.60
CA THR A 122 13.10 0.61 -8.76
C THR A 122 14.45 1.20 -8.32
N LYS A 123 14.44 2.08 -7.31
CA LYS A 123 15.68 2.68 -6.80
C LYS A 123 16.60 1.64 -6.15
N LEU A 124 16.04 0.71 -5.37
CA LEU A 124 16.81 -0.31 -4.67
C LEU A 124 17.51 -1.26 -5.65
N PHE A 125 16.82 -1.67 -6.72
CA PHE A 125 17.44 -2.51 -7.74
C PHE A 125 18.51 -1.78 -8.53
N ALA A 126 18.28 -0.52 -8.92
CA ALA A 126 19.32 0.29 -9.56
C ALA A 126 20.57 0.45 -8.67
N TYR A 127 20.36 0.65 -7.35
CA TYR A 127 21.45 0.67 -6.39
C TYR A 127 22.18 -0.68 -6.32
N ALA A 128 21.46 -1.79 -6.18
CA ALA A 128 22.04 -3.13 -6.12
C ALA A 128 22.84 -3.47 -7.39
N GLU A 129 22.32 -3.13 -8.57
CA GLU A 129 23.02 -3.28 -9.86
C GLU A 129 24.32 -2.47 -9.89
N THR A 130 24.30 -1.23 -9.38
CA THR A 130 25.49 -0.36 -9.31
C THR A 130 26.55 -0.96 -8.41
N VAL A 131 26.16 -1.49 -7.24
CA VAL A 131 27.07 -2.16 -6.31
C VAL A 131 27.65 -3.43 -6.93
N MET A 132 26.82 -4.27 -7.57
CA MET A 132 27.27 -5.50 -8.23
C MET A 132 28.22 -5.23 -9.40
N ALA A 133 27.99 -4.16 -10.16
CA ALA A 133 28.85 -3.76 -11.28
C ALA A 133 30.21 -3.19 -10.82
N GLY A 134 30.41 -2.95 -9.51
CA GLY A 134 31.63 -2.34 -8.98
C GLY A 134 31.74 -0.84 -9.25
N ASN A 135 30.65 -0.19 -9.68
CA ASN A 135 30.63 1.23 -10.07
C ASN A 135 30.47 2.20 -8.89
N LEU A 136 30.73 1.76 -7.66
CA LEU A 136 30.74 2.64 -6.48
C LEU A 136 32.01 3.51 -6.36
N THR A 137 32.94 3.41 -7.30
CA THR A 137 34.10 4.31 -7.40
C THR A 137 33.83 5.42 -8.40
N THR A 138 34.10 6.67 -7.99
CA THR A 138 34.11 7.95 -8.71
C THR A 138 32.81 8.78 -8.76
N ILE A 139 32.49 9.45 -7.64
CA ILE A 139 32.27 10.90 -7.61
C ILE A 139 33.00 11.45 -6.38
#